data_AF-A0A535BM54-F1
#
_entry.id   AF-A0A535BM54-F1
#
_cell.length_a   1.000
_cell.length_b   1.000
_cell.length_c   1.000
_cell.angle_alpha   90.00
_cell.angle_beta   90.00
_cell.angle_gamma   90.00
#
_symmetry.space_group_name_H-M   'P 1'
#
loop_
_entity.id
_entity.type
_entity.pdbx_description
1 polymer ?
#
loop_
_entity_poly.entity_id
_entity_poly.type
_entity_poly.pdbx_seq_one_letter_code
_entity_poly.pdbx_strand_id
1 'polypeptide(L)'
;MSAGMPNARLTLKPLGRQGAYKLVLGQPYLLIIAAMMIVANLVNTTGEFILGQKVTEEAKRLAVVEIANPAGHELSQAAAHAIDRKKMQDFIAGFYGDFFFSVSLVSALLQLLLVSRIIKFCGVSGSLFFLPLIALGGYAFIALTPFLTQIHFAKVIENSTDYSLQNTARQALFLPTSREVKYKAKAAIDTFFVRIGDLLSMGIVFLSVQLSLSTRALSSVNVLMIMVWLFLVFGIGCRYKILSAAQTRDES
;
A
#
# COMPACT_ATOMS: atom_id res chain seq x y z
N MET A 1 -7.56 46.33 38.83
CA MET A 1 -7.99 46.75 37.47
C MET A 1 -7.60 45.64 36.50
N SER A 2 -8.61 44.92 36.00
CA SER A 2 -8.45 43.79 35.09
C SER A 2 -8.23 44.31 33.67
N ALA A 3 -7.05 44.08 33.10
CA ALA A 3 -6.77 44.36 31.70
C ALA A 3 -7.30 43.19 30.86
N GLY A 4 -8.50 43.36 30.30
CA GLY A 4 -9.11 42.39 29.40
C GLY A 4 -8.29 42.26 28.13
N MET A 5 -7.75 41.06 27.88
CA MET A 5 -7.18 40.73 26.56
C MET A 5 -8.30 40.72 25.51
N PRO A 6 -8.13 41.35 24.35
CA PRO A 6 -9.10 41.26 23.26
C PRO A 6 -9.22 39.80 22.81
N ASN A 7 -10.43 39.25 22.93
CA ASN A 7 -10.82 37.96 22.40
C ASN A 7 -10.71 37.97 20.87
N ALA A 8 -9.50 37.70 20.35
CA ALA A 8 -9.28 37.38 18.96
C ALA A 8 -9.86 35.98 18.68
N ARG A 9 -11.19 35.87 18.59
CA ARG A 9 -11.82 34.73 17.94
C ARG A 9 -11.35 34.79 16.49
N LEU A 10 -10.36 33.96 16.15
CA LEU A 10 -10.05 33.63 14.76
C LEU A 10 -11.35 33.17 14.11
N THR A 11 -12.03 34.08 13.41
CA THR A 11 -13.26 33.80 12.67
C THR A 11 -12.87 32.95 11.49
N LEU A 12 -12.71 31.66 11.75
CA LEU A 12 -12.42 30.64 10.76
C LEU A 12 -13.50 30.73 9.68
N LYS A 13 -13.13 31.31 8.53
CA LYS A 13 -14.03 31.46 7.38
C LYS A 13 -14.67 30.09 7.09
N PRO A 14 -16.00 30.00 6.98
CA PRO A 14 -16.67 28.75 6.70
C PRO A 14 -16.12 28.15 5.40
N LEU A 15 -15.99 26.82 5.38
CA LEU A 15 -15.50 26.11 4.20
C LEU A 15 -16.39 26.44 2.99
N GLY A 16 -15.79 26.53 1.79
CA GLY A 16 -16.49 26.85 0.55
C GLY A 16 -17.68 25.91 0.30
N ARG A 17 -18.62 26.28 -0.57
CA ARG A 17 -19.78 25.43 -0.89
C ARG A 17 -19.46 24.30 -1.89
N GLN A 18 -18.22 24.23 -2.38
CA GLN A 18 -17.84 23.21 -3.36
C GLN A 18 -17.78 21.82 -2.72
N GLY A 19 -18.32 20.83 -3.43
CA GLY A 19 -18.32 19.43 -2.99
C GLY A 19 -16.92 18.80 -3.11
N ALA A 20 -16.63 17.82 -2.24
CA ALA A 20 -15.31 17.18 -2.17
C ALA A 20 -14.87 16.56 -3.50
N TYR A 21 -15.76 15.86 -4.21
CA TYR A 21 -15.46 15.24 -5.50
C TYR A 21 -15.14 16.26 -6.59
N LYS A 22 -15.89 17.37 -6.63
CA LYS A 22 -15.65 18.45 -7.59
C LYS A 22 -14.29 19.12 -7.34
N LEU A 23 -13.86 19.22 -6.09
CA LEU A 23 -12.52 19.71 -5.75
C LEU A 23 -11.42 18.78 -6.26
N VAL A 24 -11.56 17.47 -6.04
CA VAL A 24 -10.57 16.48 -6.51
C VAL A 24 -10.49 16.48 -8.04
N LEU A 25 -11.64 16.44 -8.73
CA LEU A 25 -11.69 16.38 -10.20
C LEU A 25 -11.33 17.72 -10.87
N GLY A 26 -11.54 18.85 -10.18
CA GLY A 26 -11.28 20.18 -10.70
C GLY A 26 -9.82 20.63 -10.60
N GLN A 27 -8.99 19.95 -9.80
CA GLN A 27 -7.58 20.31 -9.61
C GLN A 27 -6.68 19.17 -10.09
N PRO A 28 -5.88 19.36 -11.15
CA PRO A 28 -5.09 18.26 -11.69
C PRO A 28 -4.05 17.72 -10.71
N TYR A 29 -3.59 18.52 -9.74
CA TYR A 29 -2.72 18.05 -8.65
C TYR A 29 -3.42 16.99 -7.78
N LEU A 30 -4.67 17.24 -7.37
CA LEU A 30 -5.44 16.31 -6.54
C LEU A 30 -5.88 15.08 -7.31
N LEU A 31 -6.19 15.24 -8.61
CA LEU A 31 -6.52 14.13 -9.49
C LEU A 31 -5.36 13.12 -9.60
N ILE A 32 -4.13 13.60 -9.78
CA ILE A 32 -2.95 12.70 -9.89
C ILE A 32 -2.67 12.03 -8.54
N ILE A 33 -2.87 12.71 -7.40
CA ILE A 33 -2.77 12.07 -6.07
C ILE A 33 -3.83 10.97 -5.92
N ALA A 34 -5.07 11.23 -6.31
CA ALA A 34 -6.15 10.25 -6.26
C ALA A 34 -5.86 9.03 -7.15
N ALA A 35 -5.37 9.26 -8.38
CA ALA A 35 -4.96 8.21 -9.29
C ALA A 35 -3.78 7.39 -8.72
N MET A 36 -2.78 8.06 -8.14
CA MET A 36 -1.66 7.39 -7.46
C MET A 36 -2.16 6.49 -6.33
N MET A 37 -3.15 6.94 -5.56
CA MET A 37 -3.70 6.13 -4.46
C MET A 37 -4.44 4.89 -4.95
N ILE A 38 -5.22 5.02 -6.02
CA ILE A 38 -5.87 3.89 -6.67
C ILE A 38 -4.82 2.87 -7.13
N VAL A 39 -3.81 3.32 -7.88
CA VAL A 39 -2.78 2.43 -8.44
C VAL A 39 -1.93 1.78 -7.34
N ALA A 40 -1.54 2.54 -6.31
CA ALA A 40 -0.79 2.01 -5.18
C ALA A 40 -1.58 0.91 -4.44
N ASN A 41 -2.89 1.14 -4.23
CA ASN A 41 -3.78 0.14 -3.64
C ASN A 41 -3.89 -1.11 -4.53
N LEU A 42 -4.01 -0.93 -5.86
CA LEU A 42 -4.03 -2.03 -6.83
C LEU A 42 -2.80 -2.94 -6.74
N VAL A 43 -1.62 -2.31 -6.72
CA VAL A 43 -0.36 -3.03 -6.59
C VAL A 43 -0.31 -3.78 -5.27
N ASN A 44 -0.67 -3.13 -4.16
CA ASN A 44 -0.64 -3.73 -2.83
C ASN A 44 -1.60 -4.93 -2.72
N THR A 45 -2.88 -4.75 -3.06
CA THR A 45 -3.90 -5.79 -2.96
C THR A 45 -3.59 -6.99 -3.89
N THR A 46 -3.14 -6.73 -5.11
CA THR A 46 -2.71 -7.80 -6.03
C THR A 46 -1.48 -8.53 -5.49
N GLY A 47 -0.56 -7.80 -4.85
CA GLY A 47 0.60 -8.35 -4.15
C GLY A 47 0.25 -9.26 -2.97
N GLU A 48 -0.71 -8.84 -2.15
CA GLU A 48 -1.24 -9.65 -1.04
C GLU A 48 -1.92 -10.93 -1.54
N PHE A 49 -2.63 -10.84 -2.67
CA PHE A 49 -3.19 -12.02 -3.32
C PHE A 49 -2.10 -12.98 -3.81
N ILE A 50 -1.05 -12.48 -4.47
CA ILE A 50 0.12 -13.29 -4.89
C ILE A 50 0.71 -14.03 -3.68
N LEU A 51 0.91 -13.33 -2.56
CA LEU A 51 1.43 -13.91 -1.34
C LEU A 51 0.51 -15.00 -0.79
N GLY A 52 -0.78 -14.71 -0.63
CA GLY A 52 -1.76 -15.66 -0.11
C GLY A 52 -1.90 -16.91 -0.98
N GLN A 53 -1.87 -16.76 -2.30
CA GLN A 53 -1.90 -17.87 -3.24
C GLN A 53 -0.67 -18.77 -3.05
N LYS A 54 0.53 -18.20 -2.95
CA LYS A 54 1.77 -18.97 -2.72
C LYS A 54 1.87 -19.60 -1.35
N VAL A 55 1.42 -18.93 -0.30
CA VAL A 55 1.33 -19.51 1.05
C VAL A 55 0.42 -20.74 1.02
N THR A 56 -0.73 -20.63 0.36
CA THR A 56 -1.69 -21.74 0.24
C THR A 56 -1.13 -22.90 -0.59
N GLU A 57 -0.41 -22.62 -1.67
CA GLU A 57 0.27 -23.64 -2.48
C GLU A 57 1.31 -24.43 -1.67
N GLU A 58 2.17 -23.73 -0.91
CA GLU A 58 3.18 -24.39 -0.06
C GLU A 58 2.56 -25.14 1.12
N ALA A 59 1.53 -24.57 1.75
CA ALA A 59 0.81 -25.25 2.83
C ALA A 59 0.18 -26.58 2.36
N LYS A 60 -0.39 -26.61 1.14
CA LYS A 60 -0.91 -27.83 0.51
C LYS A 60 0.19 -28.85 0.22
N ARG A 61 1.36 -28.41 -0.25
CA ARG A 61 2.51 -29.29 -0.52
C ARG A 61 2.98 -29.99 0.75
N LEU A 62 3.11 -29.26 1.85
CA LEU A 62 3.53 -29.82 3.14
C LEU A 62 2.52 -30.82 3.71
N ALA A 63 1.22 -30.57 3.53
CA ALA A 63 0.18 -31.50 3.98
C ALA A 63 0.21 -32.84 3.21
N VAL A 64 0.43 -32.83 1.89
CA VAL A 64 0.42 -34.04 1.05
C VAL A 64 1.62 -34.97 1.31
N VAL A 65 2.80 -34.42 1.61
CA VAL A 65 4.05 -35.20 1.78
C VAL A 65 3.98 -36.18 2.96
N GLU A 66 3.22 -35.88 4.02
CA GLU A 66 3.13 -36.72 5.21
C GLU A 66 2.06 -37.82 5.15
N ILE A 67 1.13 -37.77 4.19
CA ILE A 67 0.13 -38.84 3.97
C ILE A 67 0.79 -40.07 3.34
N ALA A 68 1.94 -39.90 2.70
CA ALA A 68 2.82 -41.01 2.31
C ALA A 68 3.52 -41.62 3.55
N ASN A 69 2.76 -41.98 4.60
CA ASN A 69 3.33 -42.66 5.76
C ASN A 69 3.45 -44.18 5.49
N PRO A 70 4.65 -44.79 5.66
CA PRO A 70 4.93 -46.20 5.37
C PRO A 70 4.45 -47.21 6.43
N ALA A 71 3.67 -46.77 7.44
CA ALA A 71 3.24 -47.60 8.56
C ALA A 71 1.74 -47.88 8.46
N GLY A 72 1.39 -49.09 8.01
CA GLY A 72 0.03 -49.53 7.68
C GLY A 72 -0.96 -49.65 8.85
N HIS A 73 -1.32 -48.53 9.46
CA HIS A 73 -2.55 -48.40 10.22
C HIS A 73 -3.60 -47.71 9.34
N GLU A 74 -4.74 -48.35 9.12
CA GLU A 74 -5.85 -47.79 8.34
C GLU A 74 -6.47 -46.60 9.10
N LEU A 75 -5.87 -45.42 8.93
CA LEU A 75 -6.47 -44.17 9.38
C LEU A 75 -7.71 -43.91 8.52
N SER A 76 -8.87 -43.66 9.16
CA SER A 76 -10.07 -43.24 8.43
C SER A 76 -9.78 -42.00 7.58
N GLN A 77 -10.29 -41.97 6.35
CA GLN A 77 -10.13 -40.82 5.44
C GLN A 77 -10.53 -39.49 6.10
N ALA A 78 -11.54 -39.52 6.97
CA ALA A 78 -11.98 -38.34 7.72
C ALA A 78 -10.91 -37.82 8.71
N ALA A 79 -10.18 -38.73 9.36
CA ALA A 79 -9.10 -38.38 10.28
C ALA A 79 -7.87 -37.86 9.54
N ALA A 80 -7.51 -38.46 8.39
CA ALA A 80 -6.41 -37.98 7.54
C ALA A 80 -6.69 -36.55 7.05
N HIS A 81 -7.88 -36.28 6.51
CA HIS A 81 -8.27 -34.94 6.06
C HIS A 81 -8.33 -33.91 7.19
N ALA A 82 -8.67 -34.31 8.42
CA ALA A 82 -8.65 -33.40 9.56
C ALA A 82 -7.21 -33.00 9.95
N ILE A 83 -6.27 -33.94 9.90
CA ILE A 83 -4.84 -33.69 10.14
C ILE A 83 -4.27 -32.75 9.08
N ASP A 84 -4.56 -32.99 7.80
CA ASP A 84 -4.11 -32.13 6.69
C ASP A 84 -4.58 -30.69 6.83
N ARG A 85 -5.87 -30.51 7.16
CA ARG A 85 -6.45 -29.19 7.39
C ARG A 85 -5.78 -28.48 8.56
N LYS A 86 -5.53 -29.18 9.67
CA LYS A 86 -4.87 -28.60 10.84
C LYS A 86 -3.44 -28.17 10.51
N LYS A 87 -2.66 -29.00 9.81
CA LYS A 87 -1.29 -28.65 9.39
C LYS A 87 -1.26 -27.43 8.47
N MET A 88 -2.17 -27.39 7.50
CA MET A 88 -2.31 -26.26 6.60
C MET A 88 -2.65 -24.97 7.38
N GLN A 89 -3.57 -25.05 8.33
CA GLN A 89 -3.93 -23.92 9.20
C GLN A 89 -2.77 -23.47 10.09
N ASP A 90 -2.06 -24.40 10.73
CA ASP A 90 -0.92 -24.11 11.60
C ASP A 90 0.22 -23.43 10.80
N PHE A 91 0.50 -23.90 9.59
CA PHE A 91 1.49 -23.27 8.69
C PHE A 91 1.08 -21.85 8.29
N ILE A 92 -0.17 -21.66 7.83
CA ILE A 92 -0.69 -20.34 7.44
C ILE A 92 -0.65 -19.37 8.63
N ALA A 93 -1.07 -19.84 9.81
CA ALA A 93 -1.07 -19.03 11.03
C ALA A 93 0.34 -18.62 11.45
N GLY A 94 1.30 -19.56 11.46
CA GLY A 94 2.70 -19.28 11.75
C GLY A 94 3.32 -18.31 10.74
N PHE A 95 3.05 -18.51 9.46
CA PHE A 95 3.54 -17.65 8.39
C PHE A 95 3.04 -16.20 8.54
N TYR A 96 1.73 -16.00 8.69
CA TYR A 96 1.18 -14.65 8.83
C TYR A 96 1.55 -14.01 10.17
N GLY A 97 1.75 -14.81 11.24
CA GLY A 97 2.29 -14.33 12.51
C GLY A 97 3.68 -13.71 12.34
N ASP A 98 4.61 -14.42 11.70
CA ASP A 98 5.96 -13.92 11.39
C ASP A 98 5.91 -12.73 10.43
N PHE A 99 5.07 -12.79 9.40
CA PHE A 99 4.91 -11.73 8.42
C PHE A 99 4.46 -10.41 9.06
N PHE A 100 3.37 -10.41 9.83
CA PHE A 100 2.86 -9.20 10.47
C PHE A 100 3.78 -8.68 11.57
N PHE A 101 4.46 -9.57 12.30
CA PHE A 101 5.49 -9.18 13.26
C PHE A 101 6.64 -8.44 12.56
N SER A 102 7.19 -9.03 11.49
CA SER A 102 8.26 -8.44 10.68
C SER A 102 7.85 -7.10 10.08
N VAL A 103 6.66 -7.02 9.48
CA VAL A 103 6.13 -5.77 8.90
C VAL A 103 6.06 -4.67 9.96
N SER A 104 5.51 -4.98 11.13
CA SER A 104 5.30 -4.03 12.22
C SER A 104 6.64 -3.55 12.80
N LEU A 105 7.56 -4.48 13.06
CA LEU A 105 8.88 -4.18 13.59
C LEU A 105 9.69 -3.31 12.62
N VAL A 106 9.78 -3.71 11.35
CA VAL A 106 10.52 -2.96 10.33
C VAL A 106 9.86 -1.60 10.08
N SER A 107 8.53 -1.53 10.03
CA SER A 107 7.81 -0.25 9.89
C SER A 107 8.14 0.71 11.03
N ALA A 108 8.13 0.24 12.29
CA ALA A 108 8.50 1.05 13.44
C ALA A 108 9.95 1.55 13.36
N LEU A 109 10.89 0.68 12.99
CA LEU A 109 12.30 1.06 12.81
C LEU A 109 12.48 2.08 11.69
N LEU A 110 11.84 1.88 10.54
CA LEU A 110 11.84 2.84 9.43
C LEU A 110 11.28 4.18 9.88
N GLN A 111 10.14 4.18 10.57
CA GLN A 111 9.48 5.39 11.04
C GLN A 111 10.35 6.18 12.02
N LEU A 112 10.95 5.50 13.01
CA LEU A 112 11.74 6.14 14.05
C LEU A 112 13.11 6.62 13.55
N LEU A 113 13.73 5.87 12.63
CA LEU A 113 15.12 6.11 12.24
C LEU A 113 15.24 6.75 10.84
N LEU A 114 14.50 6.27 9.85
CA LEU A 114 14.75 6.61 8.45
C LEU A 114 13.82 7.70 7.92
N VAL A 115 12.55 7.72 8.31
CA VAL A 115 11.54 8.61 7.70
C VAL A 115 11.92 10.09 7.83
N SER A 116 12.29 10.54 9.03
CA SER A 116 12.68 11.95 9.26
C SER A 116 13.91 12.36 8.44
N ARG A 117 14.89 11.44 8.31
CA ARG A 117 16.11 11.65 7.53
C ARG A 117 15.81 11.69 6.03
N ILE A 118 15.06 10.71 5.52
CA ILE A 118 14.71 10.64 4.09
C ILE A 118 13.91 11.87 3.67
N ILE A 119 12.91 12.29 4.44
CA ILE A 119 12.12 13.49 4.11
C ILE A 119 12.99 14.74 4.15
N LYS A 120 13.93 14.86 5.09
CA LYS A 120 14.85 16.00 5.17
C LYS A 120 15.80 16.08 3.96
N PHE A 121 16.34 14.95 3.51
CA PHE A 121 17.33 14.92 2.42
C PHE A 121 16.70 14.86 1.03
N CYS A 122 15.66 14.06 0.83
CA CYS A 122 15.01 13.84 -0.46
C CYS A 122 13.79 14.75 -0.70
N GLY A 123 13.30 15.41 0.34
CA GLY A 123 12.05 16.15 0.32
C GLY A 123 10.81 15.25 0.22
N VAL A 124 9.63 15.87 0.32
CA VAL A 124 8.34 15.15 0.24
C VAL A 124 8.18 14.45 -1.11
N SER A 125 8.44 15.16 -2.22
CA SER A 125 8.29 14.59 -3.57
C SER A 125 9.28 13.46 -3.85
N GLY A 126 10.53 13.58 -3.41
CA GLY A 126 11.54 12.53 -3.61
C GLY A 126 11.22 11.27 -2.80
N SER A 127 10.68 11.44 -1.59
CA SER A 127 10.29 10.33 -0.71
C SER A 127 9.24 9.41 -1.33
N LEU A 128 8.34 9.94 -2.16
CA LEU A 128 7.28 9.16 -2.81
C LEU A 128 7.78 8.11 -3.81
N PHE A 129 9.01 8.23 -4.30
CA PHE A 129 9.59 7.28 -5.25
C PHE A 129 10.08 6.00 -4.57
N PHE A 130 10.35 6.02 -3.26
CA PHE A 130 10.94 4.87 -2.57
C PHE A 130 10.04 3.63 -2.66
N LEU A 131 8.77 3.77 -2.29
CA LEU A 131 7.84 2.64 -2.30
C LEU A 131 7.65 2.01 -3.70
N PRO A 132 7.33 2.76 -4.77
CA PRO A 132 7.19 2.17 -6.10
C PRO A 132 8.51 1.58 -6.63
N LEU A 133 9.68 2.12 -6.29
CA LEU A 133 10.96 1.53 -6.68
C LEU A 133 11.23 0.20 -5.96
N ILE A 134 10.93 0.14 -4.65
CA ILE A 134 10.99 -1.09 -3.86
C ILE A 134 10.05 -2.13 -4.45
N ALA A 135 8.80 -1.74 -4.72
CA ALA A 135 7.82 -2.61 -5.34
C ALA A 135 8.29 -3.09 -6.72
N LEU A 136 8.81 -2.19 -7.57
CA LEU A 136 9.31 -2.55 -8.90
C LEU A 136 10.38 -3.64 -8.82
N GLY A 137 11.37 -3.46 -7.95
CA GLY A 137 12.42 -4.45 -7.71
C GLY A 137 11.86 -5.78 -7.18
N GLY A 138 10.96 -5.71 -6.19
CA GLY A 138 10.31 -6.87 -5.59
C GLY A 138 9.52 -7.69 -6.61
N TYR A 139 8.59 -7.09 -7.33
CA TYR A 139 7.76 -7.81 -8.30
C TYR A 139 8.53 -8.22 -9.56
N ALA A 140 9.53 -7.45 -10.00
CA ALA A 140 10.42 -7.89 -11.07
C ALA A 140 11.17 -9.17 -10.67
N PHE A 141 11.65 -9.24 -9.41
CA PHE A 141 12.33 -10.43 -8.91
C PHE A 141 11.38 -11.63 -8.75
N ILE A 142 10.17 -11.42 -8.21
CA ILE A 142 9.14 -12.46 -8.10
C ILE A 142 8.71 -12.99 -9.47
N ALA A 143 8.63 -12.12 -10.48
CA ALA A 143 8.31 -12.54 -11.85
C ALA A 143 9.38 -13.47 -12.45
N LEU A 144 10.65 -13.35 -12.04
CA LEU A 144 11.71 -14.25 -12.47
C LEU A 144 11.64 -15.57 -11.70
N THR A 145 11.57 -15.49 -10.37
CA THR A 145 11.53 -16.64 -9.46
C THR A 145 10.43 -16.42 -8.42
N PRO A 146 9.29 -17.14 -8.50
CA PRO A 146 8.18 -16.92 -7.56
C PRO A 146 8.28 -17.84 -6.34
N PHE A 147 9.38 -17.77 -5.58
CA PHE A 147 9.52 -18.51 -4.32
C PHE A 147 8.82 -17.79 -3.16
N LEU A 148 8.22 -18.57 -2.25
CA LEU A 148 7.49 -18.01 -1.12
C LEU A 148 8.35 -17.09 -0.24
N THR A 149 9.61 -17.47 0.02
CA THR A 149 10.54 -16.65 0.82
C THR A 149 10.84 -15.31 0.17
N GLN A 150 11.00 -15.27 -1.16
CA GLN A 150 11.25 -14.03 -1.90
C GLN A 150 10.02 -13.11 -1.86
N ILE A 151 8.83 -13.68 -2.05
CA ILE A 151 7.57 -12.93 -1.96
C ILE A 151 7.38 -12.39 -0.54
N HIS A 152 7.67 -13.21 0.48
CA HIS A 152 7.64 -12.80 1.89
C HIS A 152 8.53 -11.57 2.13
N PHE A 153 9.83 -11.65 1.80
CA PHE A 153 10.74 -10.52 2.00
C PHE A 153 10.33 -9.28 1.23
N ALA A 154 9.93 -9.43 -0.05
CA ALA A 154 9.47 -8.30 -0.85
C ALA A 154 8.25 -7.62 -0.23
N LYS A 155 7.24 -8.39 0.21
CA LYS A 155 6.04 -7.86 0.85
C LYS A 155 6.31 -7.26 2.23
N VAL A 156 7.26 -7.81 3.01
CA VAL A 156 7.68 -7.20 4.28
C VAL A 156 8.24 -5.80 4.02
N ILE A 157 9.21 -5.66 3.10
CA ILE A 157 9.84 -4.37 2.80
C ILE A 157 8.82 -3.38 2.21
N GLU A 158 7.97 -3.84 1.30
CA GLU A 158 6.90 -3.04 0.69
C GLU A 158 5.92 -2.51 1.74
N ASN A 159 5.32 -3.39 2.54
CA ASN A 159 4.30 -2.99 3.53
C ASN A 159 4.91 -2.13 4.65
N SER A 160 6.11 -2.46 5.12
CA SER A 160 6.80 -1.63 6.11
C SER A 160 7.11 -0.23 5.59
N THR A 161 7.51 -0.11 4.33
CA THR A 161 7.74 1.20 3.70
C THR A 161 6.44 1.96 3.49
N ASP A 162 5.36 1.26 3.13
CA ASP A 162 4.05 1.87 2.95
C ASP A 162 3.51 2.48 4.25
N TYR A 163 3.54 1.70 5.33
CA TYR A 163 3.03 2.12 6.63
C TYR A 163 3.86 3.22 7.30
N SER A 164 5.13 3.35 6.93
CA SER A 164 6.04 4.36 7.50
C SER A 164 6.24 5.56 6.56
N LEU A 165 7.22 5.44 5.67
CA LEU A 165 7.67 6.52 4.78
C LEU A 165 6.57 7.00 3.85
N GLN A 166 5.91 6.08 3.15
CA GLN A 166 4.94 6.45 2.14
C GLN A 166 3.73 7.12 2.80
N ASN A 167 3.20 6.55 3.89
CA ASN A 167 2.12 7.18 4.63
C ASN A 167 2.48 8.61 5.06
N THR A 168 3.68 8.81 5.62
CA THR A 168 4.15 10.14 6.02
C THR A 168 4.27 11.10 4.83
N ALA A 169 4.88 10.66 3.72
CA ALA A 169 5.04 11.46 2.51
C ALA A 169 3.69 11.85 1.88
N ARG A 170 2.71 10.93 1.87
CA ARG A 170 1.35 11.18 1.39
C ARG A 170 0.62 12.24 2.20
N GLN A 171 0.72 12.20 3.54
CA GLN A 171 0.14 13.25 4.37
C GLN A 171 0.79 14.60 4.07
N ALA A 172 2.10 14.62 3.84
CA ALA A 172 2.85 15.84 3.54
C ALA A 172 2.47 16.49 2.19
N LEU A 173 1.96 15.74 1.20
CA LEU A 173 1.48 16.29 -0.08
C LEU A 173 0.36 17.31 0.08
N PHE A 174 -0.40 17.25 1.18
CA PHE A 174 -1.49 18.17 1.44
C PHE A 174 -1.05 19.39 2.24
N LEU A 175 0.18 19.44 2.78
CA LEU A 175 0.67 20.59 3.55
C LEU A 175 0.55 21.93 2.80
N PRO A 176 0.98 22.04 1.52
CA PRO A 176 0.88 23.29 0.77
C PRO A 176 -0.49 23.57 0.16
N THR A 177 -1.53 22.81 0.55
CA THR A 177 -2.89 22.97 0.02
C THR A 177 -3.78 23.78 0.95
N SER A 178 -4.86 24.33 0.39
CA SER A 178 -5.84 25.10 1.15
C SER A 178 -6.54 24.25 2.22
N ARG A 179 -7.09 24.92 3.23
CA ARG A 179 -7.88 24.26 4.28
C ARG A 179 -9.02 23.42 3.69
N GLU A 180 -9.71 23.92 2.68
CA GLU A 180 -10.81 23.19 2.05
C GLU A 180 -10.35 21.86 1.41
N VAL A 181 -9.17 21.85 0.79
CA VAL A 181 -8.57 20.62 0.24
C VAL A 181 -8.25 19.63 1.36
N LYS A 182 -7.63 20.09 2.45
CA LYS A 182 -7.26 19.25 3.60
C LYS A 182 -8.47 18.59 4.29
N TYR A 183 -9.59 19.29 4.40
CA TYR A 183 -10.79 18.77 5.09
C TYR A 183 -11.76 18.00 4.20
N LYS A 184 -11.81 18.30 2.89
CA LYS A 184 -12.78 17.69 1.97
C LYS A 184 -12.12 16.75 0.98
N ALA A 185 -11.22 17.28 0.15
CA ALA A 185 -10.65 16.52 -0.96
C ALA A 185 -9.79 15.37 -0.46
N LYS A 186 -8.95 15.62 0.55
CA LYS A 186 -8.15 14.57 1.21
C LYS A 186 -9.03 13.48 1.81
N ALA A 187 -10.07 13.86 2.55
CA ALA A 187 -11.00 12.89 3.13
C ALA A 187 -11.70 12.04 2.05
N ALA A 188 -12.09 12.65 0.93
CA ALA A 188 -12.65 11.92 -0.20
C ALA A 188 -11.63 10.97 -0.85
N ILE A 189 -10.37 11.39 -1.00
CA ILE A 189 -9.29 10.53 -1.51
C ILE A 189 -9.06 9.34 -0.59
N ASP A 190 -8.86 9.59 0.71
CA ASP A 190 -8.54 8.58 1.73
C ASP A 190 -9.68 7.58 1.95
N THR A 191 -10.91 7.91 1.53
CA THR A 191 -12.08 7.04 1.66
C THR A 191 -12.53 6.52 0.30
N PHE A 192 -13.17 7.35 -0.51
CA PHE A 192 -13.84 6.93 -1.75
C PHE A 192 -12.87 6.47 -2.84
N PHE A 193 -11.80 7.21 -3.11
CA PHE A 193 -10.89 6.84 -4.20
C PHE A 193 -10.08 5.59 -3.87
N VAL A 194 -9.67 5.41 -2.62
CA VAL A 194 -9.07 4.14 -2.17
C VAL A 194 -10.03 2.97 -2.38
N ARG A 195 -11.33 3.13 -2.09
CA ARG A 195 -12.34 2.07 -2.36
C ARG A 195 -12.52 1.74 -3.84
N ILE A 196 -12.34 2.70 -4.74
CA ILE A 196 -12.29 2.41 -6.19
C ILE A 196 -11.11 1.47 -6.48
N GLY A 197 -9.97 1.70 -5.82
CA GLY A 197 -8.83 0.78 -5.86
C GLY A 197 -9.21 -0.63 -5.41
N ASP A 198 -9.92 -0.79 -4.30
CA ASP A 198 -10.36 -2.10 -3.81
C ASP A 198 -11.23 -2.84 -4.87
N LEU A 199 -12.19 -2.13 -5.46
CA LEU A 199 -13.09 -2.69 -6.47
C LEU A 199 -12.35 -3.12 -7.75
N LEU A 200 -11.42 -2.29 -8.22
CA LEU A 200 -10.61 -2.59 -9.39
C LEU A 200 -9.64 -3.76 -9.12
N SER A 201 -9.07 -3.82 -7.91
CA SER A 201 -8.20 -4.93 -7.48
C SER A 201 -8.97 -6.25 -7.44
N MET A 202 -10.20 -6.23 -6.91
CA MET A 202 -11.09 -7.38 -6.95
C MET A 202 -11.32 -7.84 -8.39
N GLY A 203 -11.56 -6.92 -9.33
CA GLY A 203 -11.71 -7.23 -10.75
C GLY A 203 -10.47 -7.90 -11.35
N ILE A 204 -9.27 -7.39 -11.06
CA ILE A 204 -7.99 -7.96 -11.52
C ILE A 204 -7.80 -9.36 -10.94
N VAL A 205 -7.99 -9.53 -9.63
CA VAL A 205 -7.86 -10.83 -8.95
C VAL A 205 -8.87 -11.83 -9.49
N PHE A 206 -10.14 -11.43 -9.65
CA PHE A 206 -11.18 -12.28 -10.23
C PHE A 206 -10.80 -12.75 -11.63
N LEU A 207 -10.38 -11.83 -12.50
CA LEU A 207 -9.94 -12.17 -13.85
C LEU A 207 -8.70 -13.08 -13.82
N SER A 208 -7.78 -12.85 -12.89
CA SER A 208 -6.58 -13.68 -12.74
C SER A 208 -6.92 -15.14 -12.39
N VAL A 209 -7.91 -15.36 -11.53
CA VAL A 209 -8.40 -16.69 -11.16
C VAL A 209 -9.10 -17.34 -12.35
N GLN A 210 -9.97 -16.61 -13.04
CA GLN A 210 -10.71 -17.14 -14.20
C GLN A 210 -9.78 -17.52 -15.36
N LEU A 211 -8.72 -16.75 -15.59
CA LEU A 211 -7.70 -17.04 -16.60
C LEU A 211 -6.60 -17.99 -16.11
N SER A 212 -6.68 -18.47 -14.86
CA SER A 212 -5.66 -19.32 -14.22
C SER A 212 -4.24 -18.73 -14.36
N LEU A 213 -4.11 -17.42 -14.17
CA LEU A 213 -2.83 -16.74 -14.28
C LEU A 213 -1.84 -17.29 -13.25
N SER A 214 -0.66 -17.66 -13.72
CA SER A 214 0.43 -18.04 -12.84
C SER A 214 0.88 -16.85 -11.99
N THR A 215 1.49 -17.13 -10.83
CA THR A 215 2.10 -16.09 -9.98
C THR A 215 3.05 -15.19 -10.76
N ARG A 216 3.83 -15.77 -11.69
CA ARG A 216 4.73 -15.03 -12.57
C ARG A 216 4.00 -14.05 -13.48
N ALA A 217 2.90 -14.49 -14.10
CA ALA A 217 2.08 -13.63 -14.95
C ALA A 217 1.48 -12.48 -14.13
N LEU A 218 0.94 -12.77 -12.95
CA LEU A 218 0.34 -11.76 -12.09
C LEU A 218 1.38 -10.76 -11.55
N SER A 219 2.58 -11.21 -11.19
CA SER A 219 3.70 -10.32 -10.84
C SER A 219 4.12 -9.42 -12.00
N SER A 220 4.05 -9.93 -13.24
CA SER A 220 4.34 -9.13 -14.44
C SER A 220 3.28 -8.03 -14.66
N VAL A 221 2.00 -8.32 -14.38
CA VAL A 221 0.94 -7.31 -14.38
C VAL A 221 1.21 -6.24 -13.30
N ASN A 222 1.64 -6.65 -12.10
CA ASN A 222 2.06 -5.70 -11.06
C ASN A 222 3.19 -4.78 -11.52
N VAL A 223 4.23 -5.31 -12.19
CA VAL A 223 5.31 -4.51 -12.75
C VAL A 223 4.77 -3.42 -13.67
N LEU A 224 3.82 -3.74 -14.56
CA LEU A 224 3.20 -2.74 -15.45
C LEU A 224 2.43 -1.66 -14.68
N MET A 225 1.67 -2.05 -13.65
CA MET A 225 0.95 -1.10 -12.79
C MET A 225 1.92 -0.19 -12.02
N ILE A 226 3.07 -0.71 -11.59
CA ILE A 226 4.11 0.08 -10.92
C ILE A 226 4.77 1.08 -11.87
N MET A 227 4.92 0.77 -13.15
CA MET A 227 5.38 1.75 -14.13
C MET A 227 4.41 2.93 -14.26
N VAL A 228 3.09 2.66 -14.26
CA VAL A 228 2.07 3.71 -14.19
C VAL A 228 2.18 4.50 -12.88
N TRP A 229 2.41 3.81 -11.76
CA TRP A 229 2.60 4.46 -10.47
C TRP A 229 3.80 5.41 -10.45
N LEU A 230 4.96 4.99 -10.96
CA LEU A 230 6.16 5.82 -11.06
C LEU A 230 5.90 7.08 -11.91
N PHE A 231 5.17 6.93 -13.03
CA PHE A 231 4.77 8.05 -13.86
C PHE A 231 3.88 9.04 -13.10
N LEU A 232 2.92 8.55 -12.31
CA LEU A 232 2.06 9.40 -11.48
C LEU A 232 2.87 10.13 -10.39
N VAL A 233 3.78 9.44 -9.71
CA VAL A 233 4.66 10.04 -8.68
C VAL A 233 5.52 11.15 -9.28
N PHE A 234 6.05 10.94 -10.49
CA PHE A 234 6.77 11.99 -11.22
C PHE A 234 5.88 13.22 -11.48
N GLY A 235 4.65 12.99 -11.97
CA GLY A 235 3.67 14.07 -12.19
C GLY A 235 3.32 14.85 -10.91
N ILE A 236 3.20 14.16 -9.76
CA ILE A 236 2.98 14.80 -8.45
C ILE A 236 4.19 15.65 -8.07
N GLY A 237 5.41 15.13 -8.22
CA GLY A 237 6.64 15.83 -7.86
C GLY A 237 6.83 17.14 -8.62
N CYS A 238 6.52 17.16 -9.92
CA CYS A 238 6.55 18.37 -10.74
C CYS A 238 5.59 19.44 -10.21
N ARG A 239 4.35 19.05 -9.88
CA ARG A 239 3.31 19.99 -9.41
C ARG A 239 3.53 20.45 -7.97
N TYR A 240 4.03 19.58 -7.10
CA TYR A 240 4.32 19.88 -5.70
C TYR A 240 5.33 21.02 -5.59
N LYS A 241 6.42 20.97 -6.37
CA LYS A 241 7.45 22.03 -6.38
C LYS A 241 6.87 23.40 -6.74
N ILE A 242 5.95 23.45 -7.72
CA ILE A 242 5.30 24.69 -8.15
C ILE A 242 4.41 25.25 -7.03
N LEU A 243 3.59 24.39 -6.40
CA LEU A 243 2.71 24.77 -5.30
C LEU A 243 3.47 25.26 -4.07
N SER A 244 4.52 24.55 -3.67
CA SER A 244 5.35 24.94 -2.53
C SER A 244 6.07 26.27 -2.77
N ALA A 245 6.56 26.53 -3.99
CA ALA A 245 7.22 27.79 -4.34
C ALA A 245 6.25 28.98 -4.36
N ALA A 246 4.99 28.77 -4.77
CA ALA A 246 3.97 29.81 -4.73
C ALA A 246 3.64 30.21 -3.28
N GLN A 247 3.49 29.24 -2.38
CA GLN A 247 3.19 29.51 -0.98
C GLN A 247 4.30 30.31 -0.28
N THR A 248 5.58 29.99 -0.53
CA THR A 248 6.69 30.73 0.07
C THR A 248 6.76 32.19 -0.38
N ARG A 249 6.16 32.55 -1.52
CA ARG A 249 6.08 33.94 -2.01
C ARG A 249 4.93 34.72 -1.38
N ASP A 250 3.83 34.06 -1.04
CA ASP A 250 2.70 34.71 -0.37
C ASP A 250 2.98 34.97 1.13
N GLU A 251 3.97 34.26 1.71
CA GLU A 251 4.39 34.41 3.11
C GLU A 251 5.54 35.43 3.30
N SER A 252 6.20 35.89 2.22
CA SER A 252 7.33 36.85 2.23
C SER A 252 6.89 38.26 1.85
#